data_AF-A0A521CQI5-F1
#
_entry.id   AF-A0A521CQI5-F1
#
_cell.length_a   1.000
_cell.length_b   1.000
_cell.length_c   1.000
_cell.angle_alpha   90.00
_cell.angle_beta   90.00
_cell.angle_gamma   90.00
#
_symmetry.space_group_name_H-M   'P 1'
#
loop_
_entity.id
_entity.type
_entity.pdbx_description
1 polymer ?
#
loop_
_entity_poly.entity_id
_entity_poly.type
_entity_poly.pdbx_seq_one_letter_code
_entity_poly.pdbx_strand_id
1 'polypeptide(L)'
;MKLSLAIVAFALAIPSATYAQDSTAVSKGEYPNTFSSGSANVSPFTNQSKRFNDWSISVGAGVPLLQSADLTSIKNGNGKNLFGYSAYVSIDKAITHAFGINLQYDRGETRQGWFNTKNAAPDATAVAARTQYDAISILGDINFSNLLRRVDNHSPYRWALHGYAGIGTIAYRAYQKDGNNRQTLMTEIKPFQLGSMFMQAGTGLKFKVNRRIDIEGRLMYVVTGDDEFDGGGDAYSAINKRSEQVSDNFFNATLGLTFKLGKHESHLMWHDPLQEIYYKLDVLANKNQDIEVCKKGDADNDGVCDDWDRQLDTPAGARVDGAGVALDVDLDGVIDLYDKCVTVPGPVENNGCPIKKDNKETAVEVEKTLKDIYFNFNKATIRPESNEKLDLAASIIKENGGNYLLTGHTDIKGNAAYNLRLSKERAAAVVGALETRGIKENVLKSRGVGSAEATIPASASDAERMADRKVTVRFIETSEWDSIKKKDYEDASVKKAVKKVPAKKKKK
;
A
#
# COMPACT_ATOMS: atom_id res chain seq x y z
N MET A 1 21.66 -14.64 64.76
CA MET A 1 21.30 -14.72 63.33
C MET A 1 20.04 -13.89 63.11
N LYS A 2 20.17 -12.68 62.55
CA LYS A 2 19.04 -11.82 62.19
C LYS A 2 19.03 -11.71 60.68
N LEU A 3 18.28 -12.59 60.02
CA LEU A 3 17.96 -12.49 58.60
C LEU A 3 17.07 -11.24 58.44
N SER A 4 17.60 -10.21 57.79
CA SER A 4 16.89 -8.96 57.52
C SER A 4 15.75 -9.20 56.53
N LEU A 5 14.55 -8.75 56.91
CA LEU A 5 13.27 -8.79 56.20
C LEU A 5 13.28 -8.21 54.77
N ALA A 6 14.38 -7.64 54.29
CA ALA A 6 14.46 -7.02 52.96
C ALA A 6 14.37 -8.03 51.79
N ILE A 7 14.79 -9.28 52.00
CA ILE A 7 14.74 -10.32 50.95
C ILE A 7 13.32 -10.88 50.78
N VAL A 8 12.48 -10.80 51.82
CA VAL A 8 11.08 -11.27 51.75
C VAL A 8 10.15 -10.21 51.17
N ALA A 9 10.48 -8.92 51.30
CA ALA A 9 9.72 -7.84 50.68
C ALA A 9 9.86 -7.81 49.15
N PHE A 10 11.02 -8.20 48.60
CA PHE A 10 11.20 -8.30 47.14
C PHE A 10 10.62 -9.59 46.53
N ALA A 11 10.42 -10.63 47.36
CA ALA A 11 9.78 -11.88 46.95
C ALA A 11 8.23 -11.81 46.94
N LEU A 12 7.63 -10.71 47.42
CA LEU A 12 6.17 -10.49 47.45
C LEU A 12 5.68 -9.37 46.51
N ALA A 13 6.57 -8.77 45.70
CA ALA A 13 6.22 -7.83 44.63
C ALA A 13 5.85 -8.53 43.29
N ILE A 14 5.37 -9.77 43.38
CA ILE A 14 4.68 -10.48 42.29
C ILE A 14 3.30 -10.81 42.84
N PRO A 15 2.34 -9.88 42.76
CA PRO A 15 1.42 -9.88 41.61
C PRO A 15 0.99 -8.46 41.18
N SER A 16 0.30 -8.34 40.04
CA SER A 16 -0.44 -7.13 39.59
C SER A 16 0.34 -5.95 38.98
N ALA A 17 1.11 -6.22 37.92
CA ALA A 17 1.11 -5.33 36.75
C ALA A 17 0.01 -5.78 35.78
N THR A 18 -1.23 -5.72 36.25
CA THR A 18 -2.45 -5.76 35.43
C THR A 18 -2.68 -4.36 34.88
N TYR A 19 -1.98 -3.97 33.82
CA TYR A 19 -2.40 -2.92 32.89
C TYR A 19 -1.78 -3.20 31.52
N ALA A 20 -2.38 -4.17 30.83
CA ALA A 20 -2.56 -4.06 29.39
C ALA A 20 -4.08 -4.09 29.19
N GLN A 21 -4.73 -2.95 29.47
CA GLN A 21 -6.02 -2.69 28.88
C GLN A 21 -5.78 -2.50 27.39
N ASP A 22 -6.39 -3.35 26.57
CA ASP A 22 -7.16 -2.82 25.46
C ASP A 22 -8.35 -3.75 25.20
N SER A 23 -9.53 -3.16 25.32
CA SER A 23 -10.77 -3.72 24.81
C SER A 23 -10.87 -3.32 23.35
N THR A 24 -11.17 -4.25 22.46
CA THR A 24 -11.88 -3.92 21.21
C THR A 24 -12.80 -5.07 20.86
N ALA A 25 -14.09 -4.84 21.05
CA ALA A 25 -15.09 -5.46 20.19
C ALA A 25 -14.94 -4.85 18.80
N VAL A 26 -14.74 -5.67 17.76
CA VAL A 26 -15.03 -5.31 16.36
C VAL A 26 -15.72 -6.49 15.69
N SER A 27 -17.02 -6.29 15.49
CA SER A 27 -17.87 -6.62 14.34
C SER A 27 -17.60 -7.85 13.47
N LYS A 28 -18.71 -8.58 13.21
CA LYS A 28 -18.91 -9.58 12.16
C LYS A 28 -18.75 -8.97 10.75
N GLY A 29 -18.32 -9.79 9.77
CA GLY A 29 -18.67 -9.63 8.34
C GLY A 29 -17.50 -9.69 7.33
N GLU A 30 -17.66 -10.57 6.32
CA GLU A 30 -17.03 -10.76 4.98
C GLU A 30 -16.20 -9.59 4.38
N TYR A 31 -15.16 -9.73 3.54
CA TYR A 31 -14.91 -10.59 2.36
C TYR A 31 -13.40 -10.84 2.13
N PRO A 32 -12.97 -11.92 1.45
CA PRO A 32 -11.60 -12.02 0.93
C PRO A 32 -11.41 -11.11 -0.29
N ASN A 33 -10.32 -10.34 -0.32
CA ASN A 33 -9.92 -9.53 -1.49
C ASN A 33 -8.64 -10.12 -2.12
N THR A 34 -8.23 -9.59 -3.27
CA THR A 34 -7.14 -10.10 -4.13
C THR A 34 -5.73 -10.11 -3.50
N PHE A 35 -5.58 -9.69 -2.23
CA PHE A 35 -4.35 -9.84 -1.44
C PHE A 35 -4.44 -10.94 -0.36
N SER A 36 -5.62 -11.52 -0.16
CA SER A 36 -5.83 -12.68 0.69
C SER A 36 -6.10 -13.91 -0.20
N SER A 37 -5.04 -14.49 -0.77
CA SER A 37 -5.04 -15.96 -0.77
C SER A 37 -5.22 -16.34 0.70
N GLY A 38 -6.13 -17.25 1.03
CA GLY A 38 -6.47 -17.64 2.41
C GLY A 38 -5.30 -18.22 3.25
N SER A 39 -4.05 -17.94 2.87
CA SER A 39 -2.79 -18.27 3.52
C SER A 39 -2.36 -17.28 4.60
N ALA A 40 -2.94 -16.07 4.68
CA ALA A 40 -2.57 -15.11 5.72
C ALA A 40 -3.41 -15.33 6.98
N ASN A 41 -3.03 -16.31 7.81
CA ASN A 41 -3.47 -16.38 9.20
C ASN A 41 -2.95 -15.12 9.95
N VAL A 42 -3.62 -14.00 9.78
CA VAL A 42 -3.34 -12.76 10.52
C VAL A 42 -3.89 -12.97 11.92
N SER A 43 -3.02 -13.36 12.84
CA SER A 43 -3.37 -13.41 14.25
C SER A 43 -3.16 -12.02 14.87
N PRO A 44 -4.08 -11.52 15.71
CA PRO A 44 -3.82 -10.31 16.50
C PRO A 44 -2.56 -10.52 17.33
N PHE A 45 -1.76 -9.45 17.52
CA PHE A 45 -0.50 -9.47 18.26
C PHE A 45 -0.75 -9.69 19.76
N THR A 46 -1.12 -10.92 20.10
CA THR A 46 -1.36 -11.39 21.46
C THR A 46 -0.13 -12.16 21.94
N ASN A 47 0.02 -12.36 23.26
CA ASN A 47 1.10 -13.18 23.82
C ASN A 47 1.15 -14.62 23.26
N GLN A 48 0.07 -15.11 22.64
CA GLN A 48 0.04 -16.42 21.97
C GLN A 48 0.74 -16.39 20.60
N SER A 49 0.74 -15.25 19.91
CA SER A 49 1.43 -15.05 18.62
C SER A 49 2.94 -14.80 18.77
N LYS A 50 3.40 -14.55 19.99
CA LYS A 50 4.79 -14.26 20.29
C LYS A 50 5.67 -15.44 19.90
N ARG A 51 6.78 -15.17 19.22
CA ARG A 51 7.73 -16.19 18.75
C ARG A 51 9.02 -16.25 19.57
N PHE A 52 9.21 -15.30 20.48
CA PHE A 52 10.48 -15.06 21.16
C PHE A 52 10.28 -14.81 22.66
N ASN A 53 11.28 -15.22 23.44
CA ASN A 53 11.42 -14.77 24.81
C ASN A 53 11.98 -13.34 24.81
N ASP A 54 11.54 -12.49 25.72
CA ASP A 54 11.98 -11.09 25.79
C ASP A 54 12.24 -10.62 27.23
N TRP A 55 12.13 -11.51 28.20
CA TRP A 55 12.50 -11.27 29.58
C TRP A 55 13.72 -12.09 29.94
N SER A 56 14.62 -11.50 30.73
CA SER A 56 15.71 -12.22 31.36
C SER A 56 15.99 -11.71 32.77
N ILE A 57 16.70 -12.52 33.55
CA ILE A 57 17.29 -12.12 34.82
C ILE A 57 18.79 -12.23 34.66
N SER A 58 19.52 -11.15 34.93
CA SER A 58 20.98 -11.17 34.95
C SER A 58 21.50 -11.05 36.37
N VAL A 59 22.56 -11.79 36.68
CA VAL A 59 23.28 -11.70 37.95
C VAL A 59 24.77 -11.64 37.66
N GLY A 60 25.52 -10.83 38.38
CA GLY A 60 26.96 -10.77 38.18
C GLY A 60 27.70 -10.24 39.39
N ALA A 61 29.02 -10.44 39.40
CA ALA A 61 29.90 -9.97 40.44
C ALA A 61 31.21 -9.47 39.84
N GLY A 62 31.88 -8.56 40.55
CA GLY A 62 33.04 -7.89 40.01
C GLY A 62 33.78 -7.02 41.02
N VAL A 63 34.55 -6.08 40.46
CA VAL A 63 35.41 -5.18 41.21
C VAL A 63 35.14 -3.72 40.81
N PRO A 64 34.75 -2.87 41.76
CA PRO A 64 34.72 -1.44 41.55
C PRO A 64 36.12 -0.85 41.84
N LEU A 65 36.56 0.04 40.97
CA LEU A 65 37.88 0.67 40.95
C LEU A 65 37.71 2.18 40.87
N LEU A 66 37.91 2.85 42.01
CA LEU A 66 37.82 4.30 42.14
C LEU A 66 39.06 4.92 41.46
N GLN A 67 38.84 5.79 40.48
CA GLN A 67 39.93 6.33 39.65
C GLN A 67 39.88 7.85 39.54
N SER A 68 38.69 8.43 39.41
CA SER A 68 38.50 9.88 39.34
C SER A 68 37.99 10.35 40.70
N ALA A 69 38.90 10.41 41.69
CA ALA A 69 38.63 10.76 43.07
C ALA A 69 39.94 11.19 43.76
N ASP A 70 39.86 11.84 44.93
CA ASP A 70 41.04 12.22 45.72
C ASP A 70 41.78 10.99 46.29
N LEU A 71 41.02 10.00 46.75
CA LEU A 71 41.47 8.69 47.14
C LEU A 71 41.17 7.72 46.01
N THR A 72 42.22 7.23 45.34
CA THR A 72 42.08 6.24 44.25
C THR A 72 42.32 4.80 44.71
N SER A 73 41.69 3.85 44.02
CA SER A 73 41.91 2.40 44.13
C SER A 73 43.17 1.94 43.40
N ILE A 74 43.46 2.54 42.24
CA ILE A 74 44.62 2.21 41.40
C ILE A 74 45.70 3.29 41.61
N LYS A 75 46.95 2.86 41.83
CA LYS A 75 48.11 3.76 41.99
C LYS A 75 49.01 3.70 40.77
N ASN A 76 49.30 4.87 40.18
CA ASN A 76 50.24 5.03 39.07
C ASN A 76 51.68 5.22 39.59
N GLY A 77 52.26 4.18 40.20
CA GLY A 77 53.61 4.22 40.76
C GLY A 77 53.78 3.38 42.02
N ASN A 78 54.54 3.88 43.01
CA ASN A 78 54.75 3.20 44.29
C ASN A 78 53.45 3.18 45.12
N GLY A 79 52.94 1.99 45.41
CA GLY A 79 51.72 1.76 46.19
C GLY A 79 51.10 0.40 45.85
N LYS A 80 50.12 -0.05 46.64
CA LYS A 80 49.36 -1.28 46.34
C LYS A 80 47.99 -0.91 45.80
N ASN A 81 47.58 -1.57 44.71
CA ASN A 81 46.21 -1.46 44.20
C ASN A 81 45.23 -2.06 45.22
N LEU A 82 44.10 -1.38 45.40
CA LEU A 82 43.07 -1.74 46.36
C LEU A 82 41.83 -2.21 45.61
N PHE A 83 41.34 -3.39 45.98
CA PHE A 83 40.20 -4.01 45.33
C PHE A 83 39.02 -4.08 46.29
N GLY A 84 37.90 -3.55 45.79
CA GLY A 84 36.58 -3.71 46.35
C GLY A 84 35.89 -4.99 45.88
N TYR A 85 34.58 -5.04 46.09
CA TYR A 85 33.71 -6.00 45.43
C TYR A 85 32.42 -5.33 44.99
N SER A 86 31.80 -5.82 43.93
CA SER A 86 30.48 -5.43 43.47
C SER A 86 29.68 -6.68 43.10
N ALA A 87 28.38 -6.63 43.29
CA ALA A 87 27.45 -7.65 42.81
C ALA A 87 26.17 -6.96 42.34
N TYR A 88 25.58 -7.46 41.27
CA TYR A 88 24.33 -6.94 40.74
C TYR A 88 23.33 -8.05 40.43
N VAL A 89 22.06 -7.68 40.50
CA VAL A 89 20.94 -8.44 39.97
C VAL A 89 20.10 -7.50 39.12
N SER A 90 19.73 -7.91 37.91
CA SER A 90 18.85 -7.13 37.05
C SER A 90 17.72 -7.97 36.47
N ILE A 91 16.58 -7.29 36.24
CA ILE A 91 15.48 -7.78 35.43
C ILE A 91 15.57 -7.03 34.10
N ASP A 92 15.72 -7.77 33.01
CA ASP A 92 15.95 -7.21 31.70
C ASP A 92 14.75 -7.48 30.79
N LYS A 93 14.37 -6.46 30.04
CA LYS A 93 13.28 -6.49 29.07
C LYS A 93 13.81 -6.10 27.69
N ALA A 94 13.80 -7.03 26.75
CA ALA A 94 14.02 -6.71 25.35
C ALA A 94 12.74 -6.09 24.75
N ILE A 95 12.87 -4.89 24.18
CA ILE A 95 11.79 -4.19 23.49
C ILE A 95 11.81 -4.53 22.00
N THR A 96 13.01 -4.58 21.42
CA THR A 96 13.26 -5.01 20.05
C THR A 96 14.46 -5.97 20.02
N HIS A 97 14.85 -6.43 18.83
CA HIS A 97 16.06 -7.23 18.65
C HIS A 97 17.35 -6.44 18.96
N ALA A 98 17.30 -5.09 18.93
CA ALA A 98 18.46 -4.23 19.19
C ALA A 98 18.36 -3.42 20.50
N PHE A 99 17.17 -3.22 21.05
CA PHE A 99 16.94 -2.31 22.18
C PHE A 99 16.24 -3.01 23.35
N GLY A 100 16.69 -2.73 24.57
CA GLY A 100 16.14 -3.24 25.82
C GLY A 100 16.25 -2.24 26.97
N ILE A 101 15.63 -2.59 28.08
CA ILE A 101 15.64 -1.83 29.34
C ILE A 101 15.91 -2.79 30.48
N ASN A 102 16.78 -2.41 31.41
CA ASN A 102 17.14 -3.23 32.56
C ASN A 102 16.85 -2.45 33.85
N LEU A 103 16.16 -3.07 34.79
CA LEU A 103 16.05 -2.59 36.17
C LEU A 103 17.12 -3.33 36.98
N GLN A 104 18.12 -2.62 37.48
CA GLN A 104 19.29 -3.20 38.15
C GLN A 104 19.42 -2.73 39.60
N TYR A 105 19.72 -3.67 40.48
CA TYR A 105 20.17 -3.41 41.84
C TYR A 105 21.63 -3.84 41.98
N ASP A 106 22.47 -2.95 42.49
CA ASP A 106 23.89 -3.16 42.76
C ASP A 106 24.17 -3.05 44.25
N ARG A 107 25.11 -3.87 44.74
CA ARG A 107 25.65 -3.79 46.09
C ARG A 107 27.16 -4.00 46.05
N GLY A 108 27.91 -3.15 46.73
CA GLY A 108 29.37 -3.26 46.72
C GLY A 108 30.08 -2.54 47.84
N GLU A 109 31.41 -2.70 47.83
CA GLU A 109 32.35 -1.95 48.66
C GLU A 109 33.51 -1.51 47.77
N THR A 110 33.79 -0.22 47.67
CA THR A 110 35.04 0.30 47.08
C THR A 110 36.15 0.37 48.14
N ARG A 111 37.40 0.35 47.70
CA ARG A 111 38.56 0.60 48.57
C ARG A 111 39.57 1.48 47.87
N GLN A 112 40.07 2.46 48.62
CA GLN A 112 40.88 3.54 48.06
C GLN A 112 41.86 4.11 49.08
N GLY A 113 42.89 4.81 48.60
CA GLY A 113 43.92 5.44 49.43
C GLY A 113 45.25 4.68 49.45
N TRP A 114 46.07 4.91 50.48
CA TRP A 114 47.47 4.44 50.55
C TRP A 114 47.64 2.99 51.00
N PHE A 115 46.69 2.48 51.78
CA PHE A 115 46.75 1.13 52.33
C PHE A 115 45.35 0.50 52.39
N ASN A 116 45.29 -0.81 52.61
CA ASN A 116 44.00 -1.47 52.78
C ASN A 116 43.48 -1.20 54.19
N THR A 117 42.25 -0.72 54.34
CA THR A 117 41.61 -0.40 55.63
C THR A 117 41.59 -1.59 56.61
N LYS A 118 41.70 -2.83 56.11
CA LYS A 118 41.85 -4.05 56.91
C LYS A 118 43.22 -4.19 57.60
N ASN A 119 44.25 -3.54 57.08
CA ASN A 119 45.61 -3.61 57.60
C ASN A 119 45.88 -2.42 58.53
N ALA A 120 46.93 -2.52 59.36
CA ALA A 120 47.44 -1.38 60.08
C ALA A 120 47.97 -0.30 59.10
N ALA A 121 47.79 0.97 59.44
CA ALA A 121 48.36 2.07 58.68
C ALA A 121 49.90 1.97 58.68
N PRO A 122 50.54 2.16 57.52
CA PRO A 122 52.00 2.03 57.40
C PRO A 122 52.75 3.17 58.09
N ASP A 123 52.14 4.34 58.23
CA ASP A 123 52.67 5.52 58.90
C ASP A 123 51.54 6.45 59.38
N ALA A 124 51.88 7.46 60.19
CA ALA A 124 50.93 8.39 60.80
C ALA A 124 50.25 9.36 59.81
N THR A 125 50.77 9.49 58.58
CA THR A 125 50.25 10.38 57.53
C THR A 125 49.40 9.65 56.49
N ALA A 126 49.47 8.33 56.46
CA ALA A 126 48.74 7.50 55.53
C ALA A 126 47.23 7.55 55.80
N VAL A 127 46.45 7.66 54.73
CA VAL A 127 44.98 7.60 54.78
C VAL A 127 44.47 6.52 53.84
N ALA A 128 43.44 5.81 54.28
CA ALA A 128 42.72 4.84 53.47
C ALA A 128 41.23 4.99 53.69
N ALA A 129 40.43 4.62 52.70
CA ALA A 129 38.98 4.63 52.84
C ALA A 129 38.34 3.40 52.20
N ARG A 130 37.12 3.13 52.64
CA ARG A 130 36.22 2.15 52.04
C ARG A 130 34.81 2.73 51.98
N THR A 131 34.10 2.46 50.89
CA THR A 131 32.74 2.95 50.72
C THR A 131 31.82 1.81 50.38
N GLN A 132 30.86 1.54 51.28
CA GLN A 132 29.86 0.50 51.09
C GLN A 132 28.63 1.12 50.45
N TYR A 133 28.16 0.57 49.35
CA TYR A 133 27.06 1.14 48.59
C TYR A 133 25.99 0.11 48.21
N ASP A 134 24.77 0.61 48.08
CA ASP A 134 23.58 -0.06 47.58
C ASP A 134 22.94 0.89 46.53
N ALA A 135 22.77 0.44 45.29
CA ALA A 135 22.25 1.28 44.21
C ALA A 135 21.10 0.61 43.46
N ILE A 136 20.15 1.41 42.99
CA ILE A 136 19.06 0.98 42.10
C ILE A 136 19.10 1.88 40.87
N SER A 137 19.07 1.29 39.67
CA SER A 137 19.16 2.03 38.42
C SER A 137 18.27 1.44 37.33
N ILE A 138 17.92 2.30 36.37
CA ILE A 138 17.30 1.91 35.11
C ILE A 138 18.33 2.15 34.01
N LEU A 139 18.61 1.12 33.22
CA LEU A 139 19.56 1.15 32.12
C LEU A 139 18.85 0.92 30.80
N GLY A 140 19.19 1.69 29.77
CA GLY A 140 18.97 1.28 28.38
C GLY A 140 20.04 0.27 27.95
N ASP A 141 19.64 -0.75 27.21
CA ASP A 141 20.51 -1.77 26.60
C ASP A 141 20.42 -1.64 25.07
N ILE A 142 21.55 -1.39 24.41
CA ILE A 142 21.67 -1.38 22.95
C ILE A 142 22.57 -2.54 22.52
N ASN A 143 22.03 -3.50 21.76
CA ASN A 143 22.79 -4.56 21.12
C ASN A 143 23.37 -4.06 19.78
N PHE A 144 24.60 -3.55 19.82
CA PHE A 144 25.32 -3.07 18.63
C PHE A 144 25.55 -4.17 17.59
N SER A 145 25.69 -5.43 18.02
CA SER A 145 25.87 -6.54 17.08
C SER A 145 24.64 -6.82 16.23
N ASN A 146 23.43 -6.54 16.73
CA ASN A 146 22.22 -6.56 15.93
C ASN A 146 22.02 -5.26 15.15
N LEU A 147 22.25 -4.10 15.80
CA LEU A 147 22.03 -2.79 15.19
C LEU A 147 22.92 -2.55 13.95
N LEU A 148 24.17 -2.99 14.01
CA LEU A 148 25.18 -2.78 12.97
C LEU A 148 25.38 -4.02 12.08
N ARG A 149 24.48 -5.01 12.17
CA ARG A 149 24.58 -6.24 11.39
C ARG A 149 24.36 -5.93 9.91
N ARG A 150 25.27 -6.37 9.05
CA ARG A 150 25.04 -6.30 7.60
C ARG A 150 23.94 -7.28 7.20
N VAL A 151 23.09 -6.84 6.29
CA VAL A 151 21.94 -7.59 5.76
C VAL A 151 22.36 -8.89 5.06
N ASP A 152 23.57 -8.95 4.51
CA ASP A 152 24.11 -10.11 3.78
C ASP A 152 24.87 -11.12 4.66
N ASN A 153 25.00 -10.86 5.96
CA ASN A 153 25.68 -11.78 6.88
C ASN A 153 24.69 -12.79 7.48
N HIS A 154 24.78 -14.04 7.03
CA HIS A 154 23.90 -15.15 7.42
C HIS A 154 24.46 -15.99 8.58
N SER A 155 25.65 -15.67 9.09
CA SER A 155 26.29 -16.49 10.11
C SER A 155 25.54 -16.41 11.44
N PRO A 156 25.22 -17.55 12.08
CA PRO A 156 24.78 -17.54 13.46
C PRO A 156 25.92 -17.00 14.31
N TYR A 157 25.64 -15.98 15.12
CA TYR A 157 26.64 -15.36 15.97
C TYR A 157 26.38 -15.71 17.42
N ARG A 158 27.47 -15.91 18.17
CA ARG A 158 27.43 -16.25 19.59
C ARG A 158 27.95 -15.14 20.47
N TRP A 159 28.47 -14.06 19.89
CA TRP A 159 29.05 -12.92 20.59
C TRP A 159 28.29 -11.66 20.25
N ALA A 160 27.79 -10.95 21.25
CA ALA A 160 27.10 -9.69 21.09
C ALA A 160 27.80 -8.59 21.89
N LEU A 161 28.06 -7.46 21.24
CA LEU A 161 28.52 -6.24 21.88
C LEU A 161 27.30 -5.40 22.27
N HIS A 162 27.22 -5.05 23.54
CA HIS A 162 26.16 -4.27 24.14
C HIS A 162 26.69 -2.93 24.66
N GLY A 163 25.88 -1.89 24.55
CA GLY A 163 26.06 -0.60 25.20
C GLY A 163 25.00 -0.41 26.28
N TYR A 164 25.43 0.11 27.42
CA TYR A 164 24.58 0.40 28.57
C TYR A 164 24.69 1.87 28.94
N ALA A 165 23.56 2.51 29.22
CA ALA A 165 23.54 3.85 29.81
C ALA A 165 22.29 4.01 30.66
N GLY A 166 22.40 4.68 31.79
CA GLY A 166 21.27 4.85 32.68
C GLY A 166 21.53 5.73 33.88
N ILE A 167 20.48 5.89 34.66
CA ILE A 167 20.46 6.73 35.87
C ILE A 167 19.86 5.94 37.02
N GLY A 168 20.19 6.32 38.24
CA GLY A 168 19.71 5.64 39.42
C GLY A 168 19.92 6.44 40.69
N THR A 169 19.65 5.79 41.82
CA THR A 169 19.98 6.29 43.16
C THR A 169 21.01 5.38 43.82
N ILE A 170 21.97 5.95 44.54
CA ILE A 170 23.05 5.26 45.25
C ILE A 170 23.06 5.66 46.72
N ALA A 171 22.75 4.73 47.61
CA ALA A 171 22.98 4.89 49.03
C ALA A 171 24.38 4.41 49.38
N TYR A 172 25.10 5.13 50.24
CA TYR A 172 26.42 4.69 50.63
C TYR A 172 26.84 5.16 52.03
N ARG A 173 27.84 4.47 52.58
CA ARG A 173 28.56 4.84 53.80
C ARG A 173 30.05 4.82 53.54
N ALA A 174 30.68 5.98 53.63
CA ALA A 174 32.09 6.17 53.39
C ALA A 174 32.84 6.22 54.73
N TYR A 175 33.82 5.34 54.90
CA TYR A 175 34.65 5.26 56.10
C TYR A 175 36.09 5.59 55.79
N GLN A 176 36.69 6.49 56.55
CA GLN A 176 38.11 6.81 56.49
C GLN A 176 38.85 6.12 57.65
N LYS A 177 40.06 5.65 57.38
CA LYS A 177 41.02 5.17 58.37
C LYS A 177 42.28 6.02 58.30
N ASP A 178 42.63 6.63 59.41
CA ASP A 178 43.81 7.48 59.54
C ASP A 178 45.09 6.68 59.88
N GLY A 179 46.22 7.38 59.93
CA GLY A 179 47.53 6.83 60.26
C GLY A 179 47.65 6.28 61.69
N ASN A 180 46.74 6.66 62.59
CA ASN A 180 46.65 6.14 63.95
C ASN A 180 45.72 4.93 64.06
N ASN A 181 45.32 4.36 62.93
CA ASN A 181 44.37 3.25 62.83
C ASN A 181 42.94 3.55 63.31
N ARG A 182 42.59 4.82 63.52
CA ARG A 182 41.23 5.21 63.88
C ARG A 182 40.37 5.19 62.62
N GLN A 183 39.27 4.44 62.70
CA GLN A 183 38.25 4.42 61.64
C GLN A 183 37.10 5.35 62.00
N THR A 184 36.76 6.24 61.08
CA THR A 184 35.71 7.25 61.24
C THR A 184 34.70 7.11 60.09
N LEU A 185 33.41 7.21 60.39
CA LEU A 185 32.38 7.37 59.37
C LEU A 185 32.43 8.84 58.93
N MET A 186 32.72 9.07 57.65
CA MET A 186 32.83 10.41 57.10
C MET A 186 31.47 10.87 56.59
N THR A 187 30.85 10.06 55.73
CA THR A 187 29.61 10.42 55.04
C THR A 187 28.66 9.24 55.00
N GLU A 188 27.37 9.52 55.17
CA GLU A 188 26.27 8.58 55.00
C GLU A 188 25.17 9.20 54.16
N ILE A 189 24.93 8.63 52.98
CA ILE A 189 23.82 8.98 52.11
C ILE A 189 22.77 7.88 52.16
N LYS A 190 21.55 8.23 52.53
CA LYS A 190 20.43 7.28 52.67
C LYS A 190 19.76 6.99 51.32
N PRO A 191 19.21 5.78 51.12
CA PRO A 191 18.53 5.43 49.88
C PRO A 191 17.29 6.30 49.63
N PHE A 192 16.94 6.48 48.34
CA PHE A 192 15.76 7.21 47.86
C PHE A 192 15.69 8.70 48.24
N GLN A 193 16.83 9.37 48.42
CA GLN A 193 16.91 10.82 48.59
C GLN A 193 17.32 11.51 47.28
N LEU A 194 16.80 12.71 47.00
CA LEU A 194 17.06 13.43 45.75
C LEU A 194 18.56 13.74 45.50
N GLY A 195 19.36 13.84 46.56
CA GLY A 195 20.81 14.07 46.46
C GLY A 195 21.64 12.82 46.15
N SER A 196 21.03 11.64 46.07
CA SER A 196 21.75 10.37 45.86
C SER A 196 21.69 9.88 44.42
N MET A 197 21.44 10.76 43.47
CA MET A 197 21.31 10.41 42.05
C MET A 197 22.69 10.15 41.44
N PHE A 198 22.83 9.04 40.71
CA PHE A 198 24.04 8.70 39.99
C PHE A 198 23.73 8.35 38.54
N MET A 199 24.74 8.45 37.69
CA MET A 199 24.67 8.02 36.29
C MET A 199 25.69 6.94 36.03
N GLN A 200 25.38 6.03 35.11
CA GLN A 200 26.35 5.04 34.67
C GLN A 200 26.21 4.76 33.18
N ALA A 201 27.35 4.52 32.54
CA ALA A 201 27.41 4.12 31.14
C ALA A 201 28.59 3.19 30.90
N GLY A 202 28.46 2.26 29.95
CA GLY A 202 29.45 1.25 29.73
C GLY A 202 29.15 0.30 28.59
N THR A 203 29.94 -0.75 28.51
CA THR A 203 29.83 -1.77 27.46
C THR A 203 29.80 -3.16 28.07
N GLY A 204 29.05 -4.07 27.44
CA GLY A 204 29.04 -5.49 27.77
C GLY A 204 29.40 -6.34 26.57
N LEU A 205 30.20 -7.38 26.79
CA LEU A 205 30.43 -8.43 25.80
C LEU A 205 29.70 -9.69 26.26
N LYS A 206 28.61 -10.02 25.57
CA LYS A 206 27.76 -11.20 25.84
C LYS A 206 28.15 -12.36 24.95
N PHE A 207 28.20 -13.56 25.53
CA PHE A 207 28.38 -14.82 24.84
C PHE A 207 27.18 -15.74 25.06
N LYS A 208 26.55 -16.17 23.95
CA LYS A 208 25.44 -17.12 23.94
C LYS A 208 25.95 -18.55 24.19
N VAL A 209 25.81 -18.99 25.43
CA VAL A 209 26.14 -20.37 25.82
C VAL A 209 25.14 -21.34 25.21
N ASN A 210 23.85 -21.09 25.46
CA ASN A 210 22.75 -21.89 24.92
C ASN A 210 21.46 -21.04 24.79
N ARG A 211 20.31 -21.69 24.57
CA ARG A 211 19.02 -20.98 24.43
C ARG A 211 18.52 -20.29 25.71
N ARG A 212 19.04 -20.68 26.89
CA ARG A 212 18.60 -20.18 28.21
C ARG A 212 19.63 -19.31 28.92
N ILE A 213 20.92 -19.46 28.61
CA ILE A 213 22.01 -18.87 29.39
C ILE A 213 22.96 -18.10 28.47
N ASP A 214 23.30 -16.89 28.88
CA ASP A 214 24.43 -16.11 28.37
C ASP A 214 25.45 -15.87 29.48
N ILE A 215 26.72 -15.71 29.10
CA ILE A 215 27.78 -15.17 29.95
C ILE A 215 28.07 -13.75 29.48
N GLU A 216 28.32 -12.83 30.41
CA GLU A 216 28.57 -11.44 30.07
C GLU A 216 29.72 -10.85 30.89
N GLY A 217 30.69 -10.22 30.22
CA GLY A 217 31.62 -9.29 30.86
C GLY A 217 31.13 -7.86 30.67
N ARG A 218 30.87 -7.11 31.75
CA ARG A 218 30.49 -5.69 31.70
C ARG A 218 31.61 -4.82 32.25
N LEU A 219 31.83 -3.67 31.60
CA LEU A 219 32.65 -2.58 32.09
C LEU A 219 31.78 -1.33 32.12
N MET A 220 31.45 -0.86 33.31
CA MET A 220 30.64 0.33 33.55
C MET A 220 31.50 1.44 34.14
N TYR A 221 31.31 2.68 33.70
CA TYR A 221 31.79 3.88 34.37
C TYR A 221 30.63 4.49 35.14
N VAL A 222 30.83 4.69 36.44
CA VAL A 222 29.81 5.19 37.38
C VAL A 222 30.21 6.59 37.82
N VAL A 223 29.31 7.55 37.58
CA VAL A 223 29.40 8.93 38.04
C VAL A 223 28.50 9.07 39.26
N THR A 224 29.10 9.19 40.44
CA THR A 224 28.37 9.24 41.72
C THR A 224 27.61 10.55 41.93
N GLY A 225 28.11 11.65 41.34
CA GLY A 225 27.59 12.99 41.55
C GLY A 225 27.94 13.59 42.91
N ASP A 226 28.87 12.95 43.63
CA ASP A 226 29.16 13.21 45.04
C ASP A 226 30.67 13.07 45.29
N ASP A 227 31.26 14.10 45.88
CA ASP A 227 32.70 14.27 46.16
C ASP A 227 33.11 13.65 47.50
N GLU A 228 32.15 13.19 48.29
CA GLU A 228 32.41 12.54 49.57
C GLU A 228 32.39 11.00 49.46
N PHE A 229 32.12 10.46 48.28
CA PHE A 229 31.99 9.01 48.06
C PHE A 229 33.31 8.26 48.24
N ASP A 230 34.47 8.88 48.00
CA ASP A 230 35.77 8.28 48.24
C ASP A 230 36.17 8.23 49.72
N GLY A 231 35.38 8.85 50.61
CA GLY A 231 35.63 8.91 52.04
C GLY A 231 36.71 9.91 52.47
N GLY A 232 36.97 10.97 51.70
CA GLY A 232 37.82 12.09 52.05
C GLY A 232 37.21 13.04 53.11
N GLY A 233 35.89 13.02 53.29
CA GLY A 233 35.16 13.86 54.25
C GLY A 233 34.56 15.11 53.62
N ASP A 234 34.02 16.02 54.43
CA ASP A 234 33.34 17.23 53.95
C ASP A 234 34.21 18.05 52.97
N ALA A 235 33.60 18.85 52.10
CA ALA A 235 34.27 19.71 51.10
C ALA A 235 35.45 20.59 51.60
N TYR A 236 35.59 20.81 52.91
CA TYR A 236 36.71 21.56 53.50
C TYR A 236 37.82 20.68 54.10
N SER A 237 37.68 19.36 54.04
CA SER A 237 38.65 18.38 54.53
C SER A 237 40.00 18.54 53.80
N ALA A 238 41.08 18.14 54.46
CA ALA A 238 42.41 18.19 53.84
C ALA A 238 42.58 17.20 52.67
N ILE A 239 41.62 16.28 52.49
CA ILE A 239 41.63 15.27 51.44
C ILE A 239 40.84 15.77 50.24
N ASN A 240 39.62 16.28 50.44
CA ASN A 240 38.77 16.83 49.37
C ASN A 240 39.34 18.11 48.73
N LYS A 241 40.26 18.80 49.41
CA LYS A 241 40.99 19.94 48.82
C LYS A 241 42.09 19.55 47.82
N ARG A 242 42.32 18.25 47.58
CA ARG A 242 43.41 17.79 46.70
C ARG A 242 43.02 17.84 45.23
N SER A 243 41.73 17.88 44.94
CA SER A 243 41.16 17.97 43.60
C SER A 243 40.07 19.03 43.59
N GLU A 244 39.82 19.62 42.42
CA GLU A 244 38.66 20.49 42.16
C GLU A 244 37.49 19.68 41.55
N GLN A 245 37.57 18.34 41.59
CA GLN A 245 36.49 17.47 41.16
C GLN A 245 35.29 17.63 42.10
N VAL A 246 34.11 17.30 41.57
CA VAL A 246 32.83 17.44 42.27
C VAL A 246 32.09 16.10 42.36
N SER A 247 32.78 15.01 41.99
CA SER A 247 32.19 13.69 41.87
C SER A 247 33.28 12.62 41.80
N ASP A 248 33.24 11.69 42.73
CA ASP A 248 34.15 10.56 42.82
C ASP A 248 33.68 9.36 42.00
N ASN A 249 34.32 9.15 40.85
CA ASN A 249 33.86 8.19 39.87
C ASN A 249 34.69 6.90 39.87
N PHE A 250 34.02 5.79 39.62
CA PHE A 250 34.67 4.47 39.55
C PHE A 250 34.31 3.70 38.30
N PHE A 251 35.24 2.85 37.87
CA PHE A 251 34.94 1.77 36.93
C PHE A 251 34.45 0.55 37.68
N ASN A 252 33.40 -0.09 37.20
CA ASN A 252 32.88 -1.34 37.71
C ASN A 252 33.04 -2.41 36.63
N ALA A 253 33.98 -3.34 36.84
CA ALA A 253 34.23 -4.46 35.94
C ALA A 253 33.59 -5.71 36.54
N THR A 254 32.60 -6.29 35.85
CA THR A 254 31.82 -7.44 36.34
C THR A 254 31.77 -8.58 35.34
N LEU A 255 31.63 -9.79 35.86
CA LEU A 255 31.31 -10.99 35.09
C LEU A 255 29.97 -11.54 35.59
N GLY A 256 29.06 -11.83 34.67
CA GLY A 256 27.70 -12.21 34.99
C GLY A 256 27.14 -13.31 34.09
N LEU A 257 25.98 -13.82 34.53
CA LEU A 257 25.14 -14.78 33.84
C LEU A 257 23.77 -14.16 33.59
N THR A 258 23.25 -14.34 32.38
CA THR A 258 21.89 -13.94 32.02
C THR A 258 21.03 -15.17 31.76
N PHE A 259 19.92 -15.28 32.48
CA PHE A 259 18.95 -16.35 32.36
C PHE A 259 17.72 -15.85 31.58
N LYS A 260 17.52 -16.38 30.39
CA LYS A 260 16.39 -16.06 29.50
C LYS A 260 15.13 -16.77 29.98
N LEU A 261 14.06 -16.02 30.20
CA LEU A 261 12.80 -16.51 30.72
C LEU A 261 11.78 -16.69 29.59
N GLY A 262 11.14 -17.86 29.56
CA GLY A 262 10.03 -18.16 28.67
C GLY A 262 10.16 -19.52 27.98
N LYS A 263 9.19 -19.80 27.11
CA LYS A 263 9.00 -21.11 26.46
C LYS A 263 9.50 -21.16 25.01
N HIS A 264 9.89 -20.02 24.44
CA HIS A 264 10.34 -19.97 23.04
C HIS A 264 11.81 -20.39 22.90
N GLU A 265 12.17 -20.86 21.70
CA GLU A 265 13.51 -21.36 21.41
C GLU A 265 14.57 -20.25 21.27
N SER A 266 14.16 -19.04 20.91
CA SER A 266 15.07 -17.90 20.82
C SER A 266 14.61 -16.73 21.69
N HIS A 267 15.59 -15.97 22.16
CA HIS A 267 15.38 -14.71 22.87
C HIS A 267 15.52 -13.56 21.87
N LEU A 268 14.72 -12.51 22.01
CA LEU A 268 14.59 -11.41 21.07
C LEU A 268 15.93 -10.74 20.77
N MET A 269 16.79 -10.54 21.78
CA MET A 269 18.15 -10.00 21.62
C MET A 269 19.12 -10.89 20.82
N TRP A 270 18.75 -12.14 20.56
CA TRP A 270 19.53 -13.10 19.77
C TRP A 270 18.75 -13.54 18.52
N HIS A 271 17.69 -12.82 18.16
CA HIS A 271 16.86 -13.11 17.00
C HIS A 271 17.17 -12.11 15.89
N ASP A 272 17.49 -12.64 14.70
CA ASP A 272 17.69 -11.86 13.49
C ASP A 272 16.38 -11.88 12.67
N PRO A 273 15.65 -10.75 12.56
CA PRO A 273 14.40 -10.71 11.83
C PRO A 273 14.58 -10.94 10.32
N LEU A 274 15.73 -10.58 9.74
CA LEU A 274 15.99 -10.75 8.31
C LEU A 274 16.26 -12.22 7.98
N GLN A 275 17.02 -12.90 8.83
CA GLN A 275 17.30 -14.33 8.65
C GLN A 275 16.03 -15.19 8.64
N GLU A 276 15.03 -14.84 9.46
CA GLU A 276 13.72 -15.51 9.44
C GLU A 276 12.98 -15.32 8.11
N ILE A 277 13.04 -14.12 7.52
CA ILE A 277 12.43 -13.84 6.22
C ILE A 277 13.14 -14.64 5.12
N TYR A 278 14.48 -14.60 5.09
CA TYR A 278 15.25 -15.36 4.10
C TYR A 278 15.06 -16.87 4.23
N TYR A 279 15.02 -17.40 5.45
CA TYR A 279 14.71 -18.82 5.67
C TYR A 279 13.34 -19.19 5.10
N LYS A 280 12.31 -18.36 5.32
CA LYS A 280 10.99 -18.62 4.74
C LYS A 280 11.01 -18.55 3.21
N LEU A 281 11.72 -17.59 2.64
CA LEU A 281 11.86 -17.48 1.18
C LEU A 281 12.57 -18.69 0.59
N ASP A 282 13.65 -19.17 1.23
CA ASP A 282 14.37 -20.37 0.81
C ASP A 282 13.52 -21.63 0.95
N VAL A 283 12.82 -21.79 2.07
CA VAL A 283 11.86 -22.89 2.24
C VAL A 283 10.79 -22.84 1.16
N LEU A 284 10.26 -21.66 0.82
CA LEU A 284 9.26 -21.52 -0.25
C LEU A 284 9.85 -21.80 -1.64
N ALA A 285 11.08 -21.35 -1.92
CA ALA A 285 11.77 -21.58 -3.18
C ALA A 285 12.11 -23.07 -3.39
N ASN A 286 12.48 -23.77 -2.31
CA ASN A 286 12.83 -25.19 -2.34
C ASN A 286 11.64 -26.11 -2.10
N LYS A 287 10.47 -25.56 -1.76
CA LYS A 287 9.24 -26.33 -1.73
C LYS A 287 8.81 -26.52 -3.18
N ASN A 288 9.25 -27.63 -3.78
CA ASN A 288 8.56 -28.19 -4.93
C ASN A 288 7.12 -28.45 -4.49
N GLN A 289 6.24 -27.49 -4.75
CA GLN A 289 4.84 -27.79 -4.80
C GLN A 289 4.71 -28.68 -6.03
N ASP A 290 4.53 -29.97 -5.83
CA ASP A 290 3.95 -30.84 -6.85
C ASP A 290 2.57 -30.24 -7.14
N ILE A 291 2.52 -29.30 -8.08
CA ILE A 291 1.28 -28.75 -8.58
C ILE A 291 0.67 -29.91 -9.35
N GLU A 292 -0.26 -30.61 -8.69
CA GLU A 292 -1.12 -31.59 -9.33
C GLU A 292 -2.02 -30.81 -10.31
N VAL A 293 -1.56 -30.74 -11.56
CA VAL A 293 -2.25 -30.10 -12.66
C VAL A 293 -3.49 -30.93 -13.00
N CYS A 294 -4.66 -30.28 -13.07
CA CYS A 294 -5.92 -30.90 -13.48
C CYS A 294 -6.38 -32.02 -12.55
N LYS A 295 -6.44 -31.73 -11.24
CA LYS A 295 -6.88 -32.67 -10.23
C LYS A 295 -8.33 -33.12 -10.44
N LYS A 296 -9.18 -32.21 -10.92
CA LYS A 296 -10.59 -32.51 -11.23
C LYS A 296 -10.81 -33.08 -12.64
N GLY A 297 -9.80 -33.05 -13.50
CA GLY A 297 -9.90 -33.44 -14.91
C GLY A 297 -10.36 -32.29 -15.80
N ASP A 298 -10.91 -32.66 -16.96
CA ASP A 298 -11.50 -31.82 -18.00
C ASP A 298 -12.76 -32.55 -18.49
N ALA A 299 -13.92 -32.17 -17.96
CA ALA A 299 -15.16 -32.93 -18.10
C ALA A 299 -15.82 -32.77 -19.49
N ASP A 300 -15.77 -31.57 -20.05
CA ASP A 300 -16.34 -31.22 -21.36
C ASP A 300 -15.33 -31.35 -22.51
N ASN A 301 -14.06 -31.63 -22.19
CA ASN A 301 -12.95 -31.85 -23.13
C ASN A 301 -12.68 -30.64 -24.02
N ASP A 302 -12.80 -29.44 -23.47
CA ASP A 302 -12.52 -28.19 -24.17
C ASP A 302 -11.01 -27.82 -24.16
N GLY A 303 -10.20 -28.54 -23.37
CA GLY A 303 -8.76 -28.34 -23.23
C GLY A 303 -8.35 -27.49 -22.02
N VAL A 304 -9.29 -27.04 -21.19
CA VAL A 304 -9.06 -26.32 -19.94
C VAL A 304 -9.60 -27.16 -18.79
N CYS A 305 -8.74 -27.43 -17.81
CA CYS A 305 -9.14 -28.29 -16.71
C CYS A 305 -10.16 -27.62 -15.79
N ASP A 306 -11.12 -28.39 -15.27
CA ASP A 306 -12.21 -27.97 -14.36
C ASP A 306 -11.74 -27.17 -13.12
N ASP A 307 -10.46 -27.28 -12.75
CA ASP A 307 -9.86 -26.50 -11.67
C ASP A 307 -9.66 -25.00 -12.03
N TRP A 308 -9.59 -24.69 -13.33
CA TRP A 308 -9.34 -23.36 -13.89
C TRP A 308 -10.37 -22.92 -14.92
N ASP A 309 -11.20 -23.85 -15.37
CA ASP A 309 -12.29 -23.59 -16.30
C ASP A 309 -13.44 -22.82 -15.61
N ARG A 310 -13.89 -21.76 -16.29
CA ARG A 310 -15.01 -20.91 -15.88
C ARG A 310 -16.34 -21.38 -16.46
N GLN A 311 -16.33 -22.20 -17.50
CA GLN A 311 -17.51 -22.72 -18.19
C GLN A 311 -17.39 -24.25 -18.35
N LEU A 312 -17.75 -24.96 -17.27
CA LEU A 312 -17.70 -26.43 -17.13
C LEU A 312 -18.59 -27.24 -18.08
N ASP A 313 -19.23 -26.59 -19.05
CA ASP A 313 -20.22 -27.16 -19.96
C ASP A 313 -20.09 -26.60 -21.38
N THR A 314 -18.86 -26.27 -21.79
CA THR A 314 -18.57 -25.80 -23.13
C THR A 314 -19.02 -26.85 -24.18
N PRO A 315 -19.77 -26.45 -25.22
CA PRO A 315 -20.18 -27.38 -26.26
C PRO A 315 -18.99 -28.00 -27.00
N ALA A 316 -19.06 -29.32 -27.24
CA ALA A 316 -18.02 -30.03 -27.96
C ALA A 316 -17.73 -29.41 -29.34
N GLY A 317 -16.46 -29.05 -29.57
CA GLY A 317 -16.00 -28.42 -30.81
C GLY A 317 -16.05 -26.89 -30.80
N ALA A 318 -16.56 -26.26 -29.74
CA ALA A 318 -16.39 -24.83 -29.53
C ALA A 318 -14.92 -24.52 -29.25
N ARG A 319 -14.45 -23.38 -29.74
CA ARG A 319 -13.12 -22.86 -29.39
C ARG A 319 -13.27 -22.04 -28.11
N VAL A 320 -12.36 -22.25 -27.17
CA VAL A 320 -12.36 -21.56 -25.88
C VAL A 320 -11.17 -20.63 -25.71
N ASP A 321 -11.29 -19.69 -24.77
CA ASP A 321 -10.18 -18.87 -24.29
C ASP A 321 -9.33 -19.60 -23.23
N GLY A 322 -8.34 -18.92 -22.66
CA GLY A 322 -7.47 -19.51 -21.63
C GLY A 322 -8.17 -19.81 -20.30
N ALA A 323 -9.45 -19.48 -20.17
CA ALA A 323 -10.27 -19.74 -19.00
C ALA A 323 -11.41 -20.73 -19.29
N GLY A 324 -11.41 -21.40 -20.44
CA GLY A 324 -12.41 -22.42 -20.82
C GLY A 324 -13.75 -21.85 -21.28
N VAL A 325 -13.83 -20.53 -21.52
CA VAL A 325 -15.09 -19.91 -21.99
C VAL A 325 -15.16 -19.95 -23.52
N ALA A 326 -16.29 -20.39 -24.05
CA ALA A 326 -16.55 -20.41 -25.50
C ALA A 326 -16.42 -19.01 -26.12
N LEU A 327 -15.74 -18.92 -27.26
CA LEU A 327 -15.55 -17.65 -27.98
C LEU A 327 -16.87 -17.13 -28.58
N ASP A 328 -17.08 -15.82 -28.41
CA ASP A 328 -18.13 -14.99 -29.02
C ASP A 328 -17.43 -13.67 -29.42
N VAL A 329 -17.03 -13.58 -30.68
CA VAL A 329 -16.14 -12.50 -31.17
C VAL A 329 -16.85 -11.16 -31.31
N ASP A 330 -18.13 -11.14 -31.65
CA ASP A 330 -18.90 -9.90 -31.85
C ASP A 330 -19.84 -9.55 -30.70
N LEU A 331 -19.89 -10.41 -29.67
CA LEU A 331 -20.57 -10.19 -28.38
C LEU A 331 -22.08 -10.06 -28.53
N ASP A 332 -22.68 -10.79 -29.46
CA ASP A 332 -24.13 -10.81 -29.69
C ASP A 332 -24.87 -11.86 -28.84
N GLY A 333 -24.13 -12.72 -28.13
CA GLY A 333 -24.64 -13.79 -27.29
C GLY A 333 -24.79 -15.14 -27.98
N VAL A 334 -24.40 -15.26 -29.25
CA VAL A 334 -24.27 -16.51 -30.00
C VAL A 334 -22.78 -16.84 -30.11
N ILE A 335 -22.36 -17.95 -29.51
CA ILE A 335 -20.96 -18.39 -29.62
C ILE A 335 -20.56 -18.63 -31.09
N ASP A 336 -19.29 -18.40 -31.42
CA ASP A 336 -18.72 -18.52 -32.77
C ASP A 336 -19.05 -19.86 -33.47
N LEU A 337 -19.25 -20.93 -32.68
CA LEU A 337 -19.63 -22.25 -33.19
C LEU A 337 -21.02 -22.27 -33.85
N TYR A 338 -21.95 -21.47 -33.32
CA TYR A 338 -23.34 -21.40 -33.76
C TYR A 338 -23.67 -20.09 -34.52
N ASP A 339 -22.72 -19.17 -34.58
CA ASP A 339 -22.84 -17.91 -35.30
C ASP A 339 -22.41 -18.04 -36.77
N LYS A 340 -23.32 -17.68 -37.68
CA LYS A 340 -23.05 -17.63 -39.12
C LYS A 340 -22.28 -16.37 -39.53
N CYS A 341 -22.31 -15.33 -38.70
CA CYS A 341 -21.81 -13.99 -38.96
C CYS A 341 -20.80 -13.49 -37.91
N VAL A 342 -19.97 -14.37 -37.33
CA VAL A 342 -18.87 -14.22 -36.32
C VAL A 342 -18.28 -12.83 -35.99
N THR A 343 -18.31 -11.87 -36.90
CA THR A 343 -17.75 -10.52 -36.73
C THR A 343 -18.79 -9.40 -36.80
N VAL A 344 -20.07 -9.71 -36.95
CA VAL A 344 -21.16 -8.77 -37.18
C VAL A 344 -22.39 -9.17 -36.35
N PRO A 345 -22.69 -8.42 -35.28
CA PRO A 345 -23.72 -8.81 -34.31
C PRO A 345 -25.10 -9.04 -34.94
N GLY A 346 -25.77 -10.10 -34.50
CA GLY A 346 -27.12 -10.41 -34.88
C GLY A 346 -27.93 -11.10 -33.79
N PRO A 347 -29.24 -11.18 -33.99
CA PRO A 347 -30.11 -11.88 -33.05
C PRO A 347 -29.96 -13.41 -33.16
N VAL A 348 -30.18 -14.09 -32.04
CA VAL A 348 -30.11 -15.56 -31.95
C VAL A 348 -31.08 -16.25 -32.93
N GLU A 349 -32.22 -15.62 -33.22
CA GLU A 349 -33.24 -16.10 -34.15
C GLU A 349 -32.72 -16.23 -35.59
N ASN A 350 -31.65 -15.52 -35.94
CA ASN A 350 -31.00 -15.57 -37.25
C ASN A 350 -29.54 -16.06 -37.16
N ASN A 351 -29.21 -16.86 -36.15
CA ASN A 351 -27.87 -17.44 -35.96
C ASN A 351 -26.75 -16.37 -35.96
N GLY A 352 -26.93 -15.32 -35.17
CA GLY A 352 -25.95 -14.23 -35.02
C GLY A 352 -25.79 -13.33 -36.25
N CYS A 353 -26.61 -13.52 -37.30
CA CYS A 353 -26.59 -12.64 -38.45
C CYS A 353 -27.60 -11.49 -38.37
N PRO A 354 -27.25 -10.26 -38.82
CA PRO A 354 -28.18 -9.15 -38.91
C PRO A 354 -29.45 -9.48 -39.71
N ILE A 355 -30.60 -9.01 -39.22
CA ILE A 355 -31.88 -9.12 -39.94
C ILE A 355 -32.11 -7.81 -40.71
N LYS A 356 -32.50 -7.92 -41.98
CA LYS A 356 -32.95 -6.76 -42.77
C LYS A 356 -34.33 -6.30 -42.28
N LYS A 357 -34.49 -4.99 -42.02
CA LYS A 357 -35.78 -4.41 -41.65
C LYS A 357 -36.78 -4.52 -42.80
N ASP A 358 -38.09 -4.53 -42.49
CA ASP A 358 -39.12 -4.42 -43.52
C ASP A 358 -38.93 -3.10 -44.30
N ASN A 359 -39.05 -3.15 -45.62
CA ASN A 359 -38.93 -1.98 -46.49
C ASN A 359 -39.99 -0.91 -46.14
N LYS A 360 -41.17 -1.30 -45.63
CA LYS A 360 -42.20 -0.35 -45.17
C LYS A 360 -41.74 0.43 -43.94
N GLU A 361 -41.13 -0.24 -42.98
CA GLU A 361 -40.57 0.40 -41.78
C GLU A 361 -39.36 1.28 -42.14
N THR A 362 -38.53 0.80 -43.06
CA THR A 362 -37.39 1.57 -43.60
C THR A 362 -37.89 2.87 -44.24
N ALA A 363 -38.99 2.87 -44.99
CA ALA A 363 -39.57 4.08 -45.56
C ALA A 363 -39.93 5.13 -44.48
N VAL A 364 -40.54 4.68 -43.37
CA VAL A 364 -40.91 5.55 -42.24
C VAL A 364 -39.67 6.15 -41.58
N GLU A 365 -38.63 5.35 -41.40
CA GLU A 365 -37.36 5.81 -40.81
C GLU A 365 -36.64 6.84 -41.70
N VAL A 366 -36.62 6.59 -43.02
CA VAL A 366 -36.07 7.53 -44.00
C VAL A 366 -36.89 8.83 -44.01
N GLU A 367 -38.22 8.77 -44.02
CA GLU A 367 -39.08 9.96 -43.95
C GLU A 367 -38.79 10.79 -42.69
N LYS A 368 -38.70 10.13 -41.53
CA LYS A 368 -38.37 10.80 -40.26
C LYS A 368 -37.00 11.47 -40.33
N THR A 369 -36.02 10.84 -40.98
CA THR A 369 -34.68 11.39 -41.17
C THR A 369 -34.66 12.58 -42.12
N LEU A 370 -35.44 12.53 -43.20
CA LEU A 370 -35.59 13.62 -44.18
C LEU A 370 -36.47 14.77 -43.68
N LYS A 371 -37.07 14.64 -42.49
CA LYS A 371 -37.81 15.73 -41.84
C LYS A 371 -36.88 16.92 -41.62
N ASP A 372 -37.36 18.12 -41.98
CA ASP A 372 -36.62 19.39 -41.95
C ASP A 372 -35.36 19.41 -42.84
N ILE A 373 -35.45 18.84 -44.05
CA ILE A 373 -34.56 19.25 -45.13
C ILE A 373 -34.90 20.68 -45.55
N TYR A 374 -33.90 21.56 -45.49
CA TYR A 374 -34.05 22.96 -45.81
C TYR A 374 -33.62 23.25 -47.24
N PHE A 375 -34.38 24.12 -47.88
CA PHE A 375 -34.09 24.64 -49.21
C PHE A 375 -33.87 26.15 -49.14
N ASN A 376 -33.09 26.68 -50.09
CA ASN A 376 -32.99 28.12 -50.27
C ASN A 376 -34.38 28.71 -50.61
N PHE A 377 -34.65 29.93 -50.15
CA PHE A 377 -35.94 30.58 -50.32
C PHE A 377 -36.36 30.59 -51.80
N ASN A 378 -37.58 30.13 -52.07
CA ASN A 378 -38.17 30.04 -53.40
C ASN A 378 -37.36 29.21 -54.43
N LYS A 379 -36.51 28.28 -53.96
CA LYS A 379 -35.66 27.43 -54.79
C LYS A 379 -35.75 25.95 -54.37
N ALA A 380 -35.30 25.08 -55.26
CA ALA A 380 -35.08 23.65 -55.00
C ALA A 380 -33.63 23.31 -54.60
N THR A 381 -32.76 24.32 -54.46
CA THR A 381 -31.39 24.13 -53.97
C THR A 381 -31.40 23.79 -52.48
N ILE A 382 -30.94 22.60 -52.12
CA ILE A 382 -30.82 22.12 -50.74
C ILE A 382 -29.72 22.90 -50.02
N ARG A 383 -29.94 23.22 -48.75
CA ARG A 383 -28.98 23.94 -47.91
C ARG A 383 -27.95 22.99 -47.29
N PRO A 384 -26.70 23.43 -47.07
CA PRO A 384 -25.63 22.58 -46.52
C PRO A 384 -25.97 21.93 -45.17
N GLU A 385 -26.78 22.59 -44.34
CA GLU A 385 -27.20 22.10 -43.03
C GLU A 385 -28.06 20.82 -43.10
N SER A 386 -28.56 20.46 -44.28
CA SER A 386 -29.31 19.23 -44.51
C SER A 386 -28.45 18.05 -44.98
N ASN A 387 -27.13 18.24 -45.15
CA ASN A 387 -26.25 17.19 -45.65
C ASN A 387 -26.16 15.98 -44.72
N GLU A 388 -26.03 16.17 -43.40
CA GLU A 388 -25.95 15.06 -42.44
C GLU A 388 -27.21 14.18 -42.48
N LYS A 389 -28.38 14.80 -42.61
CA LYS A 389 -29.66 14.09 -42.75
C LYS A 389 -29.72 13.29 -44.05
N LEU A 390 -29.21 13.85 -45.14
CA LEU A 390 -29.10 13.14 -46.42
C LEU A 390 -28.10 11.99 -46.36
N ASP A 391 -27.00 12.13 -45.61
CA ASP A 391 -26.01 11.07 -45.39
C ASP A 391 -26.63 9.90 -44.62
N LEU A 392 -27.34 10.19 -43.52
CA LEU A 392 -28.02 9.18 -42.71
C LEU A 392 -29.12 8.47 -43.50
N ALA A 393 -29.98 9.23 -44.21
CA ALA A 393 -31.02 8.66 -45.06
C ALA A 393 -30.43 7.77 -46.16
N ALA A 394 -29.30 8.16 -46.76
CA ALA A 394 -28.64 7.36 -47.77
C ALA A 394 -28.07 6.05 -47.18
N SER A 395 -27.56 6.06 -45.95
CA SER A 395 -27.07 4.85 -45.26
C SER A 395 -28.21 3.85 -45.04
N ILE A 396 -29.33 4.31 -44.48
CA ILE A 396 -30.51 3.48 -44.17
C ILE A 396 -31.04 2.78 -45.43
N ILE A 397 -31.13 3.50 -46.55
CA ILE A 397 -31.59 2.94 -47.84
C ILE A 397 -30.58 1.91 -48.38
N LYS A 398 -29.28 2.14 -48.23
CA LYS A 398 -28.23 1.22 -48.72
C LYS A 398 -28.20 -0.09 -47.92
N GLU A 399 -28.40 -0.03 -46.62
CA GLU A 399 -28.40 -1.22 -45.73
C GLU A 399 -29.62 -2.12 -45.96
N ASN A 400 -30.81 -1.52 -46.08
CA ASN A 400 -32.07 -2.27 -46.12
C ASN A 400 -32.54 -2.60 -47.56
N GLY A 401 -32.14 -1.81 -48.55
CA GLY A 401 -32.59 -1.95 -49.95
C GLY A 401 -34.03 -1.47 -50.15
N GLY A 402 -34.69 -1.87 -51.25
CA GLY A 402 -36.07 -1.48 -51.57
C GLY A 402 -36.21 -0.38 -52.63
N ASN A 403 -37.45 -0.05 -53.00
CA ASN A 403 -37.78 0.99 -53.98
C ASN A 403 -38.66 2.06 -53.30
N TYR A 404 -38.25 3.31 -53.34
CA TYR A 404 -38.91 4.40 -52.60
C TYR A 404 -39.35 5.55 -53.49
N LEU A 405 -40.58 6.01 -53.27
CA LEU A 405 -41.12 7.22 -53.88
C LEU A 405 -41.05 8.38 -52.88
N LEU A 406 -40.26 9.41 -53.23
CA LEU A 406 -40.15 10.65 -52.47
C LEU A 406 -41.19 11.65 -53.00
N THR A 407 -42.11 12.06 -52.14
CA THR A 407 -43.16 13.03 -52.51
C THR A 407 -42.89 14.37 -51.85
N GLY A 408 -42.69 15.42 -52.65
CA GLY A 408 -42.51 16.78 -52.16
C GLY A 408 -43.84 17.49 -51.93
N HIS A 409 -43.92 18.22 -50.82
CA HIS A 409 -45.08 19.00 -50.39
C HIS A 409 -44.71 20.47 -50.20
N THR A 410 -45.66 21.37 -50.41
CA THR A 410 -45.55 22.78 -50.04
C THR A 410 -46.67 23.18 -49.09
N ASP A 411 -46.48 24.30 -48.39
CA ASP A 411 -47.60 24.94 -47.71
C ASP A 411 -48.63 25.49 -48.71
N ILE A 412 -49.81 25.85 -48.20
CA ILE A 412 -50.94 26.37 -48.99
C ILE A 412 -50.72 27.79 -49.53
N LYS A 413 -49.63 28.49 -49.14
CA LYS A 413 -49.42 29.88 -49.50
C LYS A 413 -48.78 29.98 -50.89
N GLY A 414 -49.34 30.84 -51.73
CA GLY A 414 -48.82 31.12 -53.07
C GLY A 414 -49.66 30.52 -54.19
N ASN A 415 -49.15 30.60 -55.42
CA ASN A 415 -49.85 30.11 -56.59
C ASN A 415 -49.76 28.58 -56.68
N ALA A 416 -50.89 27.89 -56.88
CA ALA A 416 -50.95 26.43 -56.91
C ALA A 416 -50.07 25.80 -58.00
N ALA A 417 -50.03 26.37 -59.21
CA ALA A 417 -49.17 25.88 -60.28
C ALA A 417 -47.68 26.09 -59.97
N TYR A 418 -47.35 27.21 -59.31
CA TYR A 418 -46.00 27.47 -58.83
C TYR A 418 -45.57 26.46 -57.75
N ASN A 419 -46.41 26.23 -56.75
CA ASN A 419 -46.17 25.29 -55.66
C ASN A 419 -46.06 23.84 -56.17
N LEU A 420 -46.89 23.47 -57.14
CA LEU A 420 -46.78 22.17 -57.81
C LEU A 420 -45.43 22.03 -58.51
N ARG A 421 -44.97 23.02 -59.26
CA ARG A 421 -43.63 22.96 -59.88
C ARG A 421 -42.52 22.88 -58.82
N LEU A 422 -42.58 23.72 -57.79
CA LEU A 422 -41.55 23.79 -56.75
C LEU A 422 -41.42 22.49 -55.96
N SER A 423 -42.54 21.86 -55.59
CA SER A 423 -42.51 20.56 -54.89
C SER A 423 -41.87 19.46 -55.74
N LYS A 424 -42.15 19.41 -57.05
CA LYS A 424 -41.55 18.46 -57.98
C LYS A 424 -40.04 18.64 -58.08
N GLU A 425 -39.59 19.89 -58.26
CA GLU A 425 -38.17 20.22 -58.31
C GLU A 425 -37.45 19.86 -57.00
N ARG A 426 -38.08 20.12 -55.85
CA ARG A 426 -37.52 19.78 -54.52
C ARG A 426 -37.41 18.29 -54.28
N ALA A 427 -38.45 17.52 -54.57
CA ALA A 427 -38.42 16.07 -54.44
C ALA A 427 -37.31 15.45 -55.30
N ALA A 428 -37.16 15.93 -56.54
CA ALA A 428 -36.10 15.49 -57.42
C ALA A 428 -34.70 15.94 -56.97
N ALA A 429 -34.56 17.14 -56.39
CA ALA A 429 -33.30 17.59 -55.81
C ALA A 429 -32.87 16.68 -54.64
N VAL A 430 -33.81 16.24 -53.80
CA VAL A 430 -33.51 15.29 -52.71
C VAL A 430 -33.12 13.92 -53.28
N VAL A 431 -33.84 13.40 -54.27
CA VAL A 431 -33.44 12.16 -54.98
C VAL A 431 -32.04 12.27 -55.55
N GLY A 432 -31.72 13.34 -56.29
CA GLY A 432 -30.38 13.55 -56.86
C GLY A 432 -29.28 13.69 -55.80
N ALA A 433 -29.60 14.30 -54.65
CA ALA A 433 -28.67 14.41 -53.53
C ALA A 433 -28.39 13.05 -52.86
N LEU A 434 -29.39 12.17 -52.79
CA LEU A 434 -29.28 10.80 -52.29
C LEU A 434 -28.53 9.89 -53.29
N GLU A 435 -28.72 10.07 -54.60
CA GLU A 435 -27.98 9.36 -55.64
C GLU A 435 -26.50 9.72 -55.65
N THR A 436 -26.18 11.01 -55.44
CA THR A 436 -24.78 11.48 -55.29
C THR A 436 -24.09 10.80 -54.09
N ARG A 437 -24.85 10.31 -53.11
CA ARG A 437 -24.38 9.55 -51.94
C ARG A 437 -24.34 8.03 -52.16
N GLY A 438 -24.47 7.59 -53.41
CA GLY A 438 -24.27 6.21 -53.84
C GLY A 438 -25.53 5.36 -53.93
N ILE A 439 -26.73 5.95 -53.82
CA ILE A 439 -27.98 5.23 -54.09
C ILE A 439 -28.13 5.06 -55.61
N LYS A 440 -28.43 3.84 -56.06
CA LYS A 440 -28.59 3.54 -57.49
C LYS A 440 -29.79 4.28 -58.08
N GLU A 441 -29.68 4.71 -59.33
CA GLU A 441 -30.70 5.50 -60.03
C GLU A 441 -32.07 4.76 -60.12
N ASN A 442 -32.10 3.43 -60.05
CA ASN A 442 -33.33 2.65 -60.12
C ASN A 442 -34.04 2.44 -58.75
N VAL A 443 -33.50 2.97 -57.65
CA VAL A 443 -34.02 2.77 -56.28
C VAL A 443 -35.00 3.87 -55.85
N LEU A 444 -34.86 5.08 -56.39
CA LEU A 444 -35.64 6.25 -55.97
C LEU A 444 -36.44 6.85 -57.12
N LYS A 445 -37.66 7.29 -56.85
CA LYS A 445 -38.44 8.13 -57.76
C LYS A 445 -38.94 9.36 -57.02
N SER A 446 -39.17 10.46 -57.74
CA SER A 446 -39.67 11.70 -57.16
C SER A 446 -41.03 12.09 -57.73
N ARG A 447 -41.93 12.56 -56.87
CA ARG A 447 -43.22 13.17 -57.23
C ARG A 447 -43.43 14.47 -56.46
N GLY A 448 -44.15 15.44 -57.02
CA GLY A 448 -44.60 16.64 -56.29
C GLY A 448 -46.10 16.80 -56.34
N VAL A 449 -46.71 17.15 -55.20
CA VAL A 449 -48.16 17.37 -55.06
C VAL A 449 -48.52 18.85 -54.81
N GLY A 450 -47.51 19.72 -54.73
CA GLY A 450 -47.69 21.12 -54.39
C GLY A 450 -48.36 21.28 -53.04
N SER A 451 -49.38 22.14 -53.01
CA SER A 451 -50.18 22.40 -51.81
C SER A 451 -51.47 21.57 -51.73
N ALA A 452 -51.63 20.54 -52.57
CA ALA A 452 -52.87 19.76 -52.63
C ALA A 452 -53.14 18.99 -51.34
N GLU A 453 -52.09 18.61 -50.61
CA GLU A 453 -52.14 17.89 -49.34
C GLU A 453 -51.79 18.79 -48.13
N ALA A 454 -51.75 20.11 -48.32
CA ALA A 454 -51.46 21.05 -47.24
C ALA A 454 -52.62 21.08 -46.24
N THR A 455 -52.31 20.90 -44.96
CA THR A 455 -53.31 20.80 -43.88
C THR A 455 -53.41 22.08 -43.06
N ILE A 456 -52.36 22.92 -43.09
CA ILE A 456 -52.30 24.15 -42.31
C ILE A 456 -52.86 25.32 -43.14
N PRO A 457 -53.84 26.08 -42.62
CA PRO A 457 -54.46 27.19 -43.34
C PRO A 457 -53.47 28.30 -43.75
N ALA A 458 -53.78 29.00 -44.84
CA ALA A 458 -52.95 30.10 -45.35
C ALA A 458 -52.78 31.25 -44.33
N SER A 459 -53.75 31.42 -43.44
CA SER A 459 -53.79 32.43 -42.38
C SER A 459 -52.92 32.11 -41.16
N ALA A 460 -52.42 30.88 -41.00
CA ALA A 460 -51.58 30.49 -39.87
C ALA A 460 -50.21 31.20 -39.86
N SER A 461 -49.42 31.04 -38.79
CA SER A 461 -48.04 31.54 -38.77
C SER A 461 -47.15 30.77 -39.75
N ASP A 462 -45.99 31.34 -40.10
CA ASP A 462 -45.03 30.61 -40.96
C ASP A 462 -44.42 29.39 -40.28
N ALA A 463 -44.24 29.46 -38.96
CA ALA A 463 -43.74 28.35 -38.16
C ALA A 463 -44.71 27.15 -38.21
N GLU A 464 -46.01 27.39 -38.11
CA GLU A 464 -47.03 26.33 -38.21
C GLU A 464 -47.08 25.73 -39.62
N ARG A 465 -47.05 26.56 -40.67
CA ARG A 465 -47.04 26.09 -42.07
C ARG A 465 -45.76 25.33 -42.45
N MET A 466 -44.70 25.43 -41.66
CA MET A 466 -43.47 24.65 -41.88
C MET A 466 -43.73 23.15 -41.86
N ALA A 467 -44.75 22.68 -41.13
CA ALA A 467 -45.13 21.27 -41.09
C ALA A 467 -45.59 20.68 -42.44
N ASP A 468 -46.17 21.51 -43.32
CA ASP A 468 -46.58 21.10 -44.67
C ASP A 468 -45.41 21.09 -45.67
N ARG A 469 -44.29 21.76 -45.34
CA ARG A 469 -43.10 21.87 -46.20
C ARG A 469 -42.17 20.68 -45.98
N LYS A 470 -42.59 19.50 -46.42
CA LYS A 470 -41.90 18.22 -46.17
C LYS A 470 -41.70 17.38 -47.43
N VAL A 471 -40.87 16.36 -47.29
CA VAL A 471 -40.76 15.25 -48.27
C VAL A 471 -41.19 13.97 -47.56
N THR A 472 -42.23 13.32 -48.05
CA THR A 472 -42.68 12.02 -47.53
C THR A 472 -42.06 10.88 -48.34
N VAL A 473 -41.92 9.71 -47.72
CA VAL A 473 -41.26 8.55 -48.32
C VAL A 473 -42.17 7.35 -48.22
N ARG A 474 -42.48 6.73 -49.36
CA ARG A 474 -43.28 5.51 -49.41
C ARG A 474 -42.50 4.40 -50.10
N PHE A 475 -42.47 3.22 -49.48
CA PHE A 475 -42.04 2.00 -50.17
C PHE A 475 -43.06 1.61 -51.24
N ILE A 476 -42.57 1.30 -52.43
CA ILE A 476 -43.40 0.94 -53.59
C ILE A 476 -43.12 -0.51 -53.96
N GLU A 477 -44.17 -1.31 -53.98
CA GLU A 477 -44.11 -2.70 -54.46
C GLU A 477 -43.90 -2.73 -55.98
N THR A 478 -43.24 -3.79 -56.47
CA THR A 478 -42.73 -3.88 -57.86
C THR A 478 -43.79 -3.61 -58.93
N SER A 479 -45.04 -4.04 -58.70
CA SER A 479 -46.15 -3.86 -59.64
C SER A 479 -46.56 -2.39 -59.85
N GLU A 480 -46.46 -1.56 -58.81
CA GLU A 480 -46.75 -0.13 -58.88
C GLU A 480 -45.52 0.64 -59.41
N TRP A 481 -44.31 0.18 -59.07
CA TRP A 481 -43.06 0.86 -59.40
C TRP A 481 -42.91 1.16 -60.88
N ASP A 482 -43.17 0.18 -61.75
CA ASP A 482 -42.94 0.32 -63.20
C ASP A 482 -43.89 1.32 -63.86
N SER A 483 -45.04 1.60 -63.24
CA SER A 483 -46.01 2.59 -63.73
C SER A 483 -45.63 4.04 -63.40
N ILE A 484 -44.71 4.25 -62.45
CA ILE A 484 -44.33 5.58 -61.96
C ILE A 484 -43.13 6.10 -62.75
N LYS A 485 -43.19 7.34 -63.24
CA LYS A 485 -42.05 8.00 -63.91
C LYS A 485 -40.92 8.29 -62.92
N LYS A 486 -39.67 8.29 -63.40
CA LYS A 486 -38.48 8.61 -62.57
C LYS A 486 -38.62 9.95 -61.83
N LYS A 487 -39.06 10.97 -62.56
CA LYS A 487 -39.43 12.30 -62.07
C LYS A 487 -40.65 12.80 -62.83
N ASP A 488 -41.49 13.59 -62.18
CA ASP A 488 -42.76 14.10 -62.72
C ASP A 488 -42.70 15.57 -63.18
N TYR A 489 -41.49 16.10 -63.36
CA TYR A 489 -41.21 17.36 -64.06
C TYR A 489 -40.16 17.15 -65.16
N GLU A 490 -40.27 17.96 -66.21
CA GLU A 490 -39.28 18.03 -67.27
C GLU A 490 -38.28 19.13 -66.93
N ASP A 491 -36.98 18.84 -67.06
CA ASP A 491 -35.95 19.86 -66.86
C ASP A 491 -36.18 20.97 -67.89
N ALA A 492 -36.21 22.24 -67.43
CA ALA A 492 -36.17 23.35 -68.35
C ALA A 492 -34.90 23.22 -69.20
N SER A 493 -35.05 23.09 -70.53
CA SER A 493 -33.95 22.88 -71.47
C SER A 493 -32.78 23.83 -71.17
N VAL A 494 -31.70 23.28 -70.62
CA VAL A 494 -30.47 24.03 -70.39
C VAL A 494 -29.90 24.33 -71.77
N LYS A 495 -30.03 25.58 -72.24
CA LYS A 495 -29.23 26.07 -73.36
C LYS A 495 -27.77 25.85 -72.99
N LYS A 496 -27.12 24.86 -73.62
CA LYS A 496 -25.68 24.60 -73.45
C LYS A 496 -24.91 25.90 -73.65
N ALA A 497 -24.23 26.36 -72.61
CA ALA A 497 -23.26 27.43 -72.74
C ALA A 497 -22.15 26.97 -73.72
N VAL A 498 -21.96 27.74 -74.79
CA VAL A 498 -20.90 27.52 -75.79
C VAL A 498 -19.55 27.61 -75.09
N LYS A 499 -18.78 26.52 -75.09
CA LYS A 499 -17.38 26.50 -74.63
C LYS A 499 -16.56 27.48 -75.48
N LYS A 500 -16.03 28.55 -74.88
CA LYS A 500 -14.92 29.32 -75.47
C LYS A 500 -13.66 28.46 -75.45
N VAL A 501 -13.08 28.21 -76.62
CA VAL A 501 -11.79 27.54 -76.80
C VAL A 501 -10.67 28.48 -76.33
N PRO A 502 -9.74 28.05 -75.46
CA PRO A 502 -8.56 28.84 -75.13
C PRO A 502 -7.51 28.78 -76.25
N ALA A 503 -6.94 29.93 -76.59
CA ALA A 503 -5.93 30.10 -77.63
C ALA A 503 -4.63 29.32 -77.32
N LYS A 504 -4.10 28.62 -78.32
CA LYS A 504 -2.78 27.96 -78.31
C LYS A 504 -1.67 29.00 -78.08
N LYS A 505 -0.94 28.90 -76.96
CA LYS A 505 0.39 29.54 -76.82
C LYS A 505 1.39 28.76 -77.66
N LYS A 506 2.07 29.46 -78.58
CA LYS A 506 3.19 28.94 -79.40
C LYS A 506 4.43 28.72 -78.53
N LYS A 507 5.10 27.60 -78.76
CA LYS A 507 6.45 27.25 -78.28
C LYS A 507 7.48 28.32 -78.67
N LYS A 508 8.43 28.58 -77.78
CA LYS A 508 9.84 28.73 -78.11
C LYS A 508 10.62 27.77 -77.23
#